data_AF-A0A9P6CU95-F1
#
_entry.id   AF-A0A9P6CU95-F1
#
_cell.length_a   1.000
_cell.length_b   1.000
_cell.length_c   1.000
_cell.angle_alpha   90.00
_cell.angle_beta   90.00
_cell.angle_gamma   90.00
#
_symmetry.space_group_name_H-M   'P 1'
#
loop_
_entity.id
_entity.type
_entity.pdbx_description
1 polymer ?
#
loop_
_entity_poly.entity_id
_entity_poly.type
_entity_poly.pdbx_seq_one_letter_code
_entity_poly.pdbx_strand_id
1 'polypeptide(L)'
;GLPVTMVLKSDTPVFLQVEESVHFNYSTKEASKEWAQGPPSGSGAFVLPEDHRAVFIATFHQYHCIETFAKELVDTNKTHWDHLRHCLNFLRQIILCRPDLTLEEGDFAERDFTRDRLGAIHTCRNWENTRAVANENSLAWLSSL
;
A
#
# COMPACT_ATOMS: atom_id res chain seq x y z
N GLY A 1 15.24 15.84 9.05
CA GLY A 1 15.19 16.60 7.78
C GLY A 1 13.77 17.00 7.51
N LEU A 2 13.56 18.06 6.71
CA LEU A 2 12.22 18.40 6.23
C LEU A 2 11.68 17.26 5.34
N PRO A 3 10.35 17.01 5.37
CA PRO A 3 9.76 16.00 4.49
C PRO A 3 9.97 16.39 3.02
N VAL A 4 10.55 15.49 2.25
CA VAL A 4 10.65 15.63 0.78
C VAL A 4 9.30 15.25 0.20
N THR A 5 8.64 16.19 -0.47
CA THR A 5 7.34 15.97 -1.09
C THR A 5 7.51 15.68 -2.58
N MET A 6 6.93 14.57 -3.04
CA MET A 6 6.82 14.25 -4.45
C MET A 6 5.57 14.91 -5.04
N VAL A 7 5.74 15.69 -6.11
CA VAL A 7 4.62 16.29 -6.87
C VAL A 7 4.24 15.33 -7.98
N LEU A 8 2.98 14.87 -7.99
CA LEU A 8 2.46 14.01 -9.04
C LEU A 8 2.03 14.84 -10.26
N LYS A 9 2.23 14.30 -11.47
CA LYS A 9 1.81 14.93 -12.74
C LYS A 9 0.29 15.13 -12.82
N SER A 10 -0.49 14.27 -12.15
CA SER A 10 -1.94 14.36 -12.05
C SER A 10 -2.39 13.90 -10.68
N ASP A 11 -3.34 14.64 -10.09
CA ASP A 11 -4.02 14.30 -8.84
C ASP A 11 -5.52 14.03 -9.08
N THR A 12 -5.86 13.56 -10.29
CA THR A 12 -7.23 13.15 -10.58
C THR A 12 -7.58 11.95 -9.69
N PRO A 13 -8.65 12.03 -8.88
CA PRO A 13 -9.04 10.93 -8.02
C PRO A 13 -9.50 9.73 -8.85
N VAL A 14 -9.34 8.54 -8.28
CA VAL A 14 -9.87 7.29 -8.82
C VAL A 14 -10.86 6.70 -7.82
N PHE A 15 -11.83 5.95 -8.33
CA PHE A 15 -12.84 5.31 -7.50
C PHE A 15 -12.51 3.83 -7.35
N LEU A 16 -12.58 3.33 -6.13
CA LEU A 16 -12.36 1.92 -5.81
C LEU A 16 -13.63 1.35 -5.16
N GLN A 17 -14.31 0.45 -5.85
CA GLN A 17 -15.36 -0.37 -5.30
C GLN A 17 -14.71 -1.48 -4.46
N VAL A 18 -15.00 -1.53 -3.15
CA VAL A 18 -14.58 -2.68 -2.34
C VAL A 18 -15.39 -3.90 -2.77
N GLU A 19 -14.71 -5.03 -2.90
CA GLU A 19 -15.35 -6.31 -3.18
C GLU A 19 -14.74 -7.43 -2.34
N GLU A 20 -15.58 -8.40 -1.99
CA GLU A 20 -15.13 -9.65 -1.37
C GLU A 20 -14.32 -10.45 -2.38
N SER A 21 -13.06 -10.74 -2.02
CA SER A 21 -12.08 -11.32 -2.94
C SER A 21 -11.31 -12.48 -2.32
N VAL A 22 -10.91 -13.43 -3.16
CA VAL A 22 -9.99 -14.52 -2.79
C VAL A 22 -8.52 -14.12 -3.00
N HIS A 23 -8.28 -12.98 -3.66
CA HIS A 23 -6.95 -12.45 -3.92
C HIS A 23 -6.30 -11.93 -2.64
N PHE A 24 -4.97 -11.94 -2.61
CA PHE A 24 -4.11 -11.47 -1.52
C PHE A 24 -4.22 -12.27 -0.21
N ASN A 25 -4.93 -13.40 -0.21
CA ASN A 25 -5.12 -14.24 0.96
C ASN A 25 -3.86 -15.06 1.28
N TYR A 26 -3.10 -14.66 2.31
CA TYR A 26 -1.87 -15.33 2.75
C TYR A 26 -2.02 -16.79 3.21
N SER A 27 -3.24 -17.32 3.31
CA SER A 27 -3.49 -18.74 3.56
C SER A 27 -3.34 -19.60 2.29
N THR A 28 -3.22 -18.99 1.09
CA THR A 28 -3.08 -19.66 -0.19
C THR A 28 -1.64 -19.63 -0.71
N LYS A 29 -1.32 -20.45 -1.72
CA LYS A 29 0.03 -20.50 -2.32
C LYS A 29 0.27 -19.34 -3.29
N GLU A 30 -0.81 -18.72 -3.75
CA GLU A 30 -0.84 -17.66 -4.74
C GLU A 30 -0.50 -16.31 -4.14
N ALA A 31 -0.77 -16.11 -2.85
CA ALA A 31 -0.64 -14.83 -2.14
C ALA A 31 0.69 -14.12 -2.42
N SER A 32 1.82 -14.81 -2.25
CA SER A 32 3.15 -14.21 -2.46
C SER A 32 3.33 -13.65 -3.87
N LYS A 33 2.71 -14.26 -4.89
CA LYS A 33 2.78 -13.76 -6.27
C LYS A 33 1.85 -12.58 -6.51
N GLU A 34 0.71 -12.54 -5.83
CA GLU A 34 -0.25 -11.43 -5.91
C GLU A 34 0.34 -10.19 -5.23
N TRP A 35 0.84 -10.35 -4.00
CA TRP A 35 1.48 -9.25 -3.26
C TRP A 35 2.72 -8.69 -3.97
N ALA A 36 3.51 -9.55 -4.63
CA ALA A 36 4.70 -9.11 -5.38
C ALA A 36 4.39 -8.22 -6.61
N GLN A 37 3.14 -8.16 -7.08
CA GLN A 37 2.75 -7.31 -8.22
C GLN A 37 2.46 -5.85 -7.81
N GLY A 38 2.27 -5.59 -6.52
CA GLY A 38 1.95 -4.25 -6.01
C GLY A 38 3.13 -3.26 -6.07
N PRO A 39 4.31 -3.59 -5.56
CA PRO A 39 5.44 -2.64 -5.56
C PRO A 39 5.95 -2.32 -6.98
N PRO A 40 6.53 -1.12 -7.21
CA PRO A 40 7.23 -0.79 -8.44
C PRO A 40 8.60 -1.48 -8.51
N SER A 41 9.29 -1.33 -9.64
CA SER A 41 10.73 -1.61 -9.72
C SER A 41 11.48 -0.87 -8.62
N GLY A 42 12.44 -1.56 -7.98
CA GLY A 42 13.13 -1.03 -6.80
C GLY A 42 12.31 -1.05 -5.51
N SER A 43 11.16 -1.74 -5.49
CA SER A 43 10.28 -1.95 -4.33
C SER A 43 9.75 -0.67 -3.67
N GLY A 44 9.80 0.47 -4.37
CA GLY A 44 9.38 1.78 -3.84
C GLY A 44 10.51 2.60 -3.22
N ALA A 45 11.75 2.14 -3.32
CA ALA A 45 12.91 2.99 -3.10
C ALA A 45 12.97 4.08 -4.19
N PHE A 46 13.36 5.28 -3.78
CA PHE A 46 13.58 6.42 -4.65
C PHE A 46 14.97 6.99 -4.37
N VAL A 47 15.80 7.09 -5.40
CA VAL A 47 17.14 7.67 -5.32
C VAL A 47 17.03 9.16 -5.61
N LEU A 48 17.43 9.96 -4.63
CA LEU A 48 17.42 11.42 -4.74
C LEU A 48 18.50 11.89 -5.73
N PRO A 49 18.15 12.76 -6.69
CA PRO A 49 19.10 13.23 -7.71
C PRO A 49 20.22 14.11 -7.15
N GLU A 50 20.01 14.77 -6.01
CA GLU A 50 20.97 15.72 -5.43
C GLU A 50 22.16 15.06 -4.72
N ASP A 51 21.95 13.92 -4.06
CA ASP A 51 22.93 13.27 -3.18
C ASP A 51 23.01 11.75 -3.36
N HIS A 52 22.30 11.19 -4.35
CA HIS A 52 22.18 9.74 -4.61
C HIS A 52 21.72 8.91 -3.41
N ARG A 53 21.08 9.54 -2.43
CA ARG A 53 20.62 8.84 -1.24
C ARG A 53 19.26 8.20 -1.52
N ALA A 54 19.13 6.94 -1.15
CA ALA A 54 17.84 6.24 -1.23
C ALA A 54 16.91 6.69 -0.10
N VAL A 55 15.66 7.00 -0.46
CA VAL A 55 14.52 7.19 0.44
C VAL A 55 13.40 6.24 0.04
N PHE A 56 12.39 6.08 0.86
CA PHE A 56 11.25 5.20 0.56
C PHE A 56 9.99 6.01 0.32
N ILE A 57 9.30 5.73 -0.79
CA ILE A 57 8.05 6.41 -1.12
C ILE A 57 6.97 5.94 -0.16
N ALA A 58 6.28 6.89 0.48
CA ALA A 58 5.32 6.61 1.54
C ALA A 58 4.21 5.62 1.13
N THR A 59 3.69 5.71 -0.11
CA THR A 59 2.66 4.80 -0.62
C THR A 59 3.11 3.34 -0.62
N PHE A 60 4.35 3.07 -1.04
CA PHE A 60 4.87 1.69 -1.08
C PHE A 60 5.33 1.22 0.30
N HIS A 61 5.68 2.14 1.22
CA HIS A 61 5.86 1.77 2.62
C HIS A 61 4.54 1.31 3.25
N GLN A 62 3.43 2.01 2.96
CA GLN A 62 2.10 1.61 3.45
C GLN A 62 1.72 0.23 2.92
N TYR A 63 1.95 -0.02 1.62
CA TYR A 63 1.71 -1.33 1.01
C TYR A 63 2.51 -2.44 1.72
N HIS A 64 3.83 -2.25 1.91
CA HIS A 64 4.69 -3.18 2.64
C HIS A 64 4.18 -3.45 4.07
N CYS A 65 3.72 -2.40 4.78
CA CYS A 65 3.16 -2.55 6.12
C CYS A 65 1.86 -3.38 6.12
N ILE A 66 0.97 -3.17 5.14
CA ILE A 66 -0.27 -3.94 5.00
C ILE A 66 0.05 -5.40 4.67
N GLU A 67 0.95 -5.66 3.72
CA GLU A 67 1.41 -7.00 3.36
C GLU A 67 2.00 -7.74 4.58
N THR A 68 2.89 -7.06 5.31
CA THR A 68 3.51 -7.60 6.54
C THR A 68 2.44 -7.95 7.57
N PHE A 69 1.44 -7.10 7.76
CA PHE A 69 0.34 -7.36 8.69
C PHE A 69 -0.50 -8.56 8.25
N ALA A 70 -0.88 -8.62 6.97
CA ALA A 70 -1.66 -9.71 6.40
C ALA A 70 -0.93 -11.07 6.54
N LYS A 71 0.39 -11.09 6.34
CA LYS A 71 1.21 -12.28 6.53
C LYS A 71 1.25 -12.74 7.99
N GLU A 72 1.50 -11.83 8.93
CA GLU A 72 1.63 -12.14 10.36
C GLU A 72 0.30 -12.57 11.02
N LEU A 73 -0.83 -12.21 10.42
CA LEU A 73 -2.16 -12.71 10.84
C LEU A 73 -2.34 -14.20 10.57
N VAL A 74 -1.69 -14.74 9.54
CA VAL A 74 -1.79 -16.16 9.16
C VAL A 74 -0.70 -17.00 9.81
N ASP A 75 0.55 -16.52 9.78
CA ASP A 75 1.72 -17.22 10.33
C ASP A 75 2.45 -16.29 11.30
N THR A 76 1.99 -16.25 12.54
CA THR A 76 2.50 -15.33 13.56
C THR A 76 3.90 -15.74 14.02
N ASN A 77 4.88 -14.86 13.82
CA ASN A 77 6.23 -15.06 14.31
C ASN A 77 6.67 -13.95 15.27
N LYS A 78 6.95 -14.33 16.53
CA LYS A 78 7.38 -13.38 17.57
C LYS A 78 8.65 -12.61 17.22
N THR A 79 9.52 -13.15 16.36
CA THR A 79 10.74 -12.44 15.93
C THR A 79 10.44 -11.19 15.10
N HIS A 80 9.24 -11.06 14.54
CA HIS A 80 8.86 -9.92 13.71
C HIS A 80 8.04 -8.86 14.47
N TRP A 81 7.76 -9.04 15.76
CA TRP A 81 6.87 -8.15 16.51
C TRP A 81 7.33 -6.70 16.58
N ASP A 82 8.64 -6.44 16.65
CA ASP A 82 9.14 -5.07 16.64
C ASP A 82 8.85 -4.38 15.29
N HIS A 83 8.99 -5.11 14.18
CA HIS A 83 8.64 -4.62 12.85
C HIS A 83 7.13 -4.44 12.72
N LEU A 84 6.32 -5.39 13.21
CA LEU A 84 4.87 -5.29 13.21
C LEU A 84 4.37 -4.07 14.01
N ARG A 85 4.96 -3.82 15.19
CA ARG A 85 4.67 -2.63 16.01
C ARG A 85 4.99 -1.34 15.26
N HIS A 86 6.11 -1.29 14.55
CA HIS A 86 6.46 -0.16 13.69
C HIS A 86 5.42 0.04 12.58
N CYS A 87 5.07 -1.02 11.85
CA CYS A 87 4.08 -0.99 10.77
C CYS A 87 2.72 -0.50 11.27
N LEU A 88 2.23 -1.03 12.39
CA LEU A 88 0.95 -0.62 13.00
C LEU A 88 0.94 0.86 13.40
N ASN A 89 2.04 1.34 14.01
CA ASN A 89 2.14 2.75 14.36
C ASN A 89 2.20 3.66 13.12
N PHE A 90 2.92 3.24 12.07
CA PHE A 90 2.98 3.99 10.81
C PHE A 90 1.61 4.04 10.12
N LEU A 91 0.91 2.92 9.98
CA LEU A 91 -0.44 2.87 9.40
C LEU A 91 -1.43 3.72 10.20
N ARG A 92 -1.41 3.63 11.53
CA ARG A 92 -2.22 4.49 12.41
C ARG A 92 -1.98 5.97 12.13
N GLN A 93 -0.73 6.40 12.03
CA GLN A 93 -0.40 7.81 11.78
C GLN A 93 -0.93 8.28 10.41
N ILE A 94 -0.76 7.47 9.37
CA ILE A 94 -1.25 7.80 8.02
C ILE A 94 -2.78 7.89 7.99
N ILE A 95 -3.49 6.92 8.58
CA ILE A 95 -4.95 6.90 8.63
C ILE A 95 -5.49 8.13 9.37
N LEU A 96 -4.86 8.54 10.48
CA LEU A 96 -5.27 9.74 11.22
C LEU A 96 -4.99 11.04 10.45
N CYS A 97 -3.94 11.09 9.62
CA CYS A 97 -3.60 12.27 8.84
C CYS A 97 -4.48 12.46 7.60
N ARG A 98 -4.90 11.38 6.96
CA ARG A 98 -5.74 11.40 5.75
C ARG A 98 -6.81 10.30 5.84
N PRO A 99 -7.80 10.47 6.71
CA PRO A 99 -8.85 9.46 6.87
C PRO A 99 -9.72 9.41 5.62
N ASP A 100 -10.13 8.21 5.24
CA ASP A 100 -11.32 8.03 4.41
C ASP A 100 -12.55 8.14 5.32
N LEU A 101 -13.47 9.03 4.97
CA LEU A 101 -14.70 9.30 5.73
C LEU A 101 -15.93 8.68 5.06
N THR A 102 -15.73 7.83 4.05
CA THR A 102 -16.79 7.05 3.42
C THR A 102 -17.46 6.18 4.47
N LEU A 103 -18.79 6.26 4.55
CA LEU A 103 -19.58 5.46 5.49
C LEU A 103 -19.71 4.03 4.98
N GLU A 104 -19.67 3.06 5.88
CA GLU A 104 -19.99 1.67 5.55
C GLU A 104 -21.50 1.54 5.26
N GLU A 105 -21.83 0.76 4.23
CA GLU A 105 -23.21 0.52 3.84
C GLU A 105 -23.84 -0.60 4.68
N GLY A 106 -25.05 -0.32 5.20
CA GLY A 106 -25.87 -1.30 5.93
C GLY A 106 -25.35 -1.62 7.34
N ASP A 107 -25.95 -2.64 7.95
CA ASP A 107 -25.47 -3.23 9.20
C ASP A 107 -24.48 -4.37 8.87
N PHE A 108 -23.19 -4.14 9.11
CA PHE A 108 -22.15 -5.14 8.85
C PHE A 108 -22.34 -6.43 9.64
N ALA A 109 -23.07 -6.41 10.76
CA ALA A 109 -23.35 -7.58 11.57
C ALA A 109 -24.45 -8.48 10.98
N GLU A 110 -25.35 -7.92 10.16
CA GLU A 110 -26.44 -8.66 9.51
C GLU A 110 -26.13 -9.01 8.04
N ARG A 111 -25.02 -8.51 7.50
CA ARG A 111 -24.65 -8.66 6.09
C ARG A 111 -24.11 -10.05 5.77
N ASP A 112 -24.62 -10.65 4.69
CA ASP A 112 -24.08 -11.89 4.12
C ASP A 112 -23.01 -11.58 3.07
N PHE A 113 -21.74 -11.56 3.47
CA PHE A 113 -20.60 -11.29 2.58
C PHE A 113 -20.45 -12.32 1.44
N THR A 114 -21.09 -13.50 1.54
CA THR A 114 -21.09 -14.48 0.46
C THR A 114 -22.02 -14.11 -0.69
N ARG A 115 -23.14 -13.43 -0.37
CA ARG A 115 -24.15 -12.97 -1.32
C ARG A 115 -23.94 -11.50 -1.72
N ASP A 116 -23.73 -10.64 -0.73
CA ASP A 116 -23.61 -9.20 -0.85
C ASP A 116 -22.13 -8.80 -0.88
N ARG A 117 -21.49 -9.11 -2.02
CA ARG A 117 -20.03 -9.03 -2.20
C ARG A 117 -19.48 -7.64 -2.51
N LEU A 118 -20.33 -6.64 -2.75
CA LEU A 118 -19.91 -5.28 -3.11
C LEU A 118 -20.06 -4.34 -1.92
N GLY A 119 -18.97 -3.72 -1.48
CA GLY A 119 -18.94 -2.76 -0.37
C GLY A 119 -19.17 -1.31 -0.79
N ALA A 120 -18.62 -0.37 -0.03
CA ALA A 120 -18.66 1.05 -0.38
C ALA A 120 -17.70 1.37 -1.53
N ILE A 121 -17.95 2.51 -2.20
CA ILE A 121 -17.03 3.10 -3.18
C ILE A 121 -16.17 4.15 -2.48
N HIS A 122 -14.86 3.97 -2.52
CA HIS A 122 -13.90 4.91 -1.97
C HIS A 122 -13.37 5.86 -3.05
N THR A 123 -13.06 7.10 -2.66
CA THR A 123 -12.34 8.05 -3.51
C THR A 123 -10.87 8.07 -3.12
N CYS A 124 -10.01 7.55 -4.00
CA CYS A 124 -8.60 7.35 -3.74
C CYS A 124 -7.72 8.27 -4.58
N ARG A 125 -6.48 8.47 -4.13
CA ARG A 125 -5.42 9.04 -4.98
C ARG A 125 -4.93 7.99 -5.97
N ASN A 126 -4.67 8.40 -7.20
CA ASN A 126 -4.18 7.48 -8.22
C ASN A 126 -2.71 7.09 -7.96
N TRP A 127 -2.52 5.91 -7.36
CA TRP A 127 -1.21 5.36 -7.05
C TRP A 127 -0.40 4.92 -8.28
N GLU A 128 -1.02 4.75 -9.45
CA GLU A 128 -0.30 4.42 -10.70
C GLU A 128 0.64 5.55 -11.11
N ASN A 129 0.26 6.82 -10.85
CA ASN A 129 1.15 7.96 -11.08
C ASN A 129 2.40 7.89 -10.19
N THR A 130 2.22 7.49 -8.93
CA THR A 130 3.32 7.27 -7.97
C THR A 130 4.20 6.11 -8.40
N ARG A 131 3.60 5.01 -8.88
CA ARG A 131 4.30 3.83 -9.39
C ARG A 131 5.12 4.16 -10.63
N ALA A 132 4.57 4.94 -11.56
CA ALA A 132 5.29 5.38 -12.76
C ALA A 132 6.54 6.19 -12.41
N VAL A 133 6.43 7.16 -11.49
CA VAL A 133 7.59 7.95 -11.03
C VAL A 133 8.65 7.07 -10.35
N ALA A 134 8.23 6.11 -9.53
CA ALA A 134 9.15 5.17 -8.89
C ALA A 134 9.90 4.29 -9.91
N ASN A 135 9.17 3.79 -10.92
CA ASN A 135 9.75 3.00 -12.01
C ASN A 135 10.75 3.82 -12.83
N GLU A 136 10.39 5.04 -13.23
CA GLU A 136 11.28 5.96 -13.96
C GLU A 136 12.57 6.22 -13.16
N ASN A 137 12.45 6.49 -11.86
CA ASN A 137 13.58 6.71 -10.98
C ASN A 137 14.48 5.47 -10.84
N SER A 138 13.89 4.29 -10.63
CA SER A 138 14.62 3.03 -10.51
C SER A 138 15.40 2.71 -11.79
N LEU A 139 14.77 2.89 -12.96
CA LEU A 139 15.42 2.69 -14.27
C LEU A 139 16.57 3.67 -14.50
N ALA A 140 16.37 4.96 -14.18
CA ALA A 140 17.41 5.98 -14.32
C ALA A 140 18.63 5.66 -13.44
N TRP A 141 18.40 5.23 -12.20
CA TRP A 141 19.46 4.79 -11.30
C TRP A 141 20.22 3.57 -11.85
N LEU A 142 19.51 2.52 -12.26
CA LEU A 142 20.14 1.32 -12.81
C LEU A 142 20.93 1.59 -14.10
N SER A 143 20.52 2.58 -14.90
CA SER A 143 21.24 2.99 -16.12
C SER A 143 22.47 3.86 -15.85
N SER A 144 22.64 4.33 -14.61
CA SER A 144 23.78 5.15 -14.17
C SER A 144 24.90 4.36 -13.50
N LEU A 145 24.70 3.05 -13.32
CA LEU A 145 25.69 2.08 -12.82
C LEU A 145 26.56 1.53 -13.96
#